data_AF-A0A2V1CWI5-F1
#
_entry.id   AF-A0A2V1CWI5-F1
#
_cell.length_a   1.000
_cell.length_b   1.000
_cell.length_c   1.000
_cell.angle_alpha   90.00
_cell.angle_beta   90.00
_cell.angle_gamma   90.00
#
_symmetry.space_group_name_H-M   'P 1'
#
loop_
_entity.id
_entity.type
_entity.pdbx_description
1 polymer ?
#
loop_
_entity_poly.entity_id
_entity_poly.type
_entity_poly.pdbx_seq_one_letter_code
_entity_poly.pdbx_strand_id
1 'polypeptide(L)'
;FKPSTRPLQFAAFTFDASIMEIWTTLAFGGCICMPSESQRVDSLEQYITDARVNWAFLTPTVSGLIRKERVGTLRTLVLGGEALTLGNIQKWTAVHESGNKDVLELMNGYGPTECCVFTCVNTKITPVTDPQDIGHAVGVSAWIVDPKDYNRLMPLTCPGELVIIGLALAREYLGDPAKTKQAFVYPQWSRSLLGAETRAYRTGDLASCGVDGRIRIFGRIDTQIKLHGMRIETGEIENALISCASAMTSRIEVVVDKLAPSTPGEEGREVPNIVAFLKFGDSSSIPVDIASFARELSSRMTARVPTYMIPSHFITISRFPTTTAGKVDRTALSKLIQDSEKSSSIVIHQTSSLRKYGTSASGGDIQDNDRLESASEIILRDLWAEVLRIENADLIRSQDDFFALGGE
;
A
#
# COMPACT_ATOMS: atom_id res chain seq x y z
N PHE A 1 18.90 -18.69 -6.82
CA PHE A 1 19.77 -17.88 -7.68
C PHE A 1 20.93 -18.73 -8.20
N LYS A 2 21.42 -18.44 -9.41
CA LYS A 2 22.54 -19.13 -10.08
C LYS A 2 23.22 -18.18 -11.08
N PRO A 3 24.39 -18.51 -11.67
CA PRO A 3 25.08 -17.61 -12.59
C PRO A 3 24.26 -17.19 -13.83
N SER A 4 23.28 -18.00 -14.22
CA SER A 4 22.36 -17.66 -15.32
C SER A 4 21.17 -16.78 -14.88
N THR A 5 21.05 -16.43 -13.61
CA THR A 5 19.97 -15.56 -13.11
C THR A 5 20.23 -14.12 -13.56
N ARG A 6 19.19 -13.51 -14.15
CA ARG A 6 19.18 -12.15 -14.66
C ARG A 6 17.99 -11.43 -14.03
N PRO A 7 18.11 -10.96 -12.78
CA PRO A 7 17.01 -10.35 -12.08
C PRO A 7 16.82 -8.90 -12.55
N LEU A 8 15.56 -8.48 -12.63
CA LEU A 8 15.21 -7.08 -12.77
C LEU A 8 15.54 -6.37 -11.46
N GLN A 9 16.35 -5.32 -11.52
CA GLN A 9 16.51 -4.39 -10.42
C GLN A 9 15.42 -3.32 -10.57
N PHE A 10 14.28 -3.52 -9.89
CA PHE A 10 13.11 -2.66 -10.02
C PHE A 10 12.90 -1.78 -8.80
N ALA A 11 13.14 -2.33 -7.60
CA ALA A 11 12.90 -1.63 -6.36
C ALA A 11 13.79 -0.38 -6.26
N ALA A 12 13.22 0.77 -5.85
CA ALA A 12 14.05 1.93 -5.55
C ALA A 12 15.04 1.60 -4.41
N PHE A 13 16.21 2.22 -4.40
CA PHE A 13 17.26 1.93 -3.41
C PHE A 13 16.88 2.33 -1.97
N THR A 14 15.79 3.05 -1.80
CA THR A 14 15.18 3.35 -0.50
C THR A 14 14.34 2.18 0.05
N PHE A 15 14.05 1.16 -0.76
CA PHE A 15 13.38 -0.06 -0.34
C PHE A 15 14.39 -1.19 -0.19
N ASP A 16 14.24 -1.94 0.89
CA ASP A 16 15.08 -3.09 1.25
C ASP A 16 15.05 -4.20 0.20
N ALA A 17 13.97 -4.34 -0.58
CA ALA A 17 13.90 -5.24 -1.73
C ALA A 17 15.06 -5.08 -2.72
N SER A 18 15.56 -3.85 -2.90
CA SER A 18 16.72 -3.58 -3.77
C SER A 18 17.99 -4.31 -3.27
N ILE A 19 18.15 -4.48 -1.96
CA ILE A 19 19.26 -5.23 -1.37
C ILE A 19 19.21 -6.67 -1.84
N MET A 20 18.03 -7.28 -1.86
CA MET A 20 17.84 -8.66 -2.27
C MET A 20 18.02 -8.82 -3.79
N GLU A 21 17.54 -7.88 -4.61
CA GLU A 21 17.78 -7.86 -6.06
C GLU A 21 19.28 -7.74 -6.41
N ILE A 22 20.04 -6.92 -5.68
CA ILE A 22 21.45 -6.64 -5.97
C ILE A 22 22.35 -7.71 -5.35
N TRP A 23 22.33 -7.85 -4.03
CA TRP A 23 23.34 -8.61 -3.30
C TRP A 23 23.15 -10.12 -3.44
N THR A 24 21.91 -10.61 -3.48
CA THR A 24 21.66 -12.03 -3.78
C THR A 24 22.18 -12.38 -5.17
N THR A 25 22.06 -11.47 -6.13
CA THR A 25 22.53 -11.70 -7.49
C THR A 25 24.05 -11.79 -7.56
N LEU A 26 24.74 -10.82 -6.95
CA LEU A 26 26.20 -10.80 -6.91
C LEU A 26 26.77 -12.01 -6.14
N ALA A 27 26.14 -12.41 -5.03
CA ALA A 27 26.57 -13.56 -4.24
C ALA A 27 26.52 -14.89 -5.02
N PHE A 28 25.64 -15.00 -6.02
CA PHE A 28 25.48 -16.23 -6.83
C PHE A 28 25.98 -16.08 -8.28
N GLY A 29 26.71 -14.99 -8.59
CA GLY A 29 27.34 -14.76 -9.89
C GLY A 29 26.38 -14.41 -11.03
N GLY A 30 25.17 -13.95 -10.72
CA GLY A 30 24.18 -13.53 -11.72
C GLY A 30 24.48 -12.15 -12.33
N CYS A 31 23.59 -11.69 -13.20
CA CYS A 31 23.71 -10.40 -13.88
C CYS A 31 22.51 -9.50 -13.56
N ILE A 32 22.75 -8.43 -12.81
CA ILE A 32 21.72 -7.45 -12.47
C ILE A 32 21.28 -6.69 -13.73
N CYS A 33 19.98 -6.69 -14.04
CA CYS A 33 19.40 -5.93 -15.14
C CYS A 33 18.71 -4.69 -14.59
N MET A 34 19.37 -3.54 -14.68
CA MET A 34 18.88 -2.26 -14.18
C MET A 34 18.38 -1.39 -15.35
N PRO A 35 17.07 -1.14 -15.47
CA PRO A 35 16.51 -0.22 -16.46
C PRO A 35 16.86 1.24 -16.11
N SER A 36 16.86 2.13 -17.10
CA SER A 36 16.75 3.57 -16.82
C SER A 36 15.37 3.88 -16.22
N GLU A 37 15.21 5.04 -15.58
CA GLU A 37 13.90 5.50 -15.08
C GLU A 37 12.83 5.52 -16.18
N SER A 38 13.14 6.06 -17.36
CA SER A 38 12.24 6.04 -18.51
C SER A 38 11.88 4.62 -18.97
N GLN A 39 12.84 3.69 -18.95
CA GLN A 39 12.55 2.29 -19.25
C GLN A 39 11.68 1.65 -18.18
N ARG A 40 11.87 2.01 -16.91
CA ARG A 40 11.12 1.48 -15.77
C ARG A 40 9.65 1.89 -15.80
N VAL A 41 9.35 3.11 -16.26
CA VAL A 41 7.99 3.66 -16.30
C VAL A 41 7.30 3.39 -17.64
N ASP A 42 7.97 3.67 -18.77
CA ASP A 42 7.30 3.75 -20.07
C ASP A 42 7.40 2.46 -20.89
N SER A 43 8.44 1.64 -20.64
CA SER A 43 8.78 0.51 -21.53
C SER A 43 9.31 -0.71 -20.79
N LEU A 44 8.81 -0.96 -19.58
CA LEU A 44 9.31 -2.02 -18.70
C LEU A 44 9.22 -3.41 -19.34
N GLU A 45 8.11 -3.70 -20.03
CA GLU A 45 7.88 -4.97 -20.74
C GLU A 45 8.95 -5.22 -21.82
N GLN A 46 9.27 -4.17 -22.58
CA GLN A 46 10.29 -4.19 -23.63
C GLN A 46 11.66 -4.44 -23.03
N TYR A 47 12.00 -3.72 -21.95
CA TYR A 47 13.27 -3.90 -21.25
C TYR A 47 13.45 -5.33 -20.70
N ILE A 48 12.41 -5.89 -20.06
CA ILE A 48 12.42 -7.26 -19.54
C ILE A 48 12.78 -8.28 -20.63
N THR A 49 12.25 -8.08 -21.83
CA THR A 49 12.53 -8.93 -22.99
C THR A 49 13.94 -8.71 -23.53
N ASP A 50 14.32 -7.46 -23.80
CA ASP A 50 15.60 -7.10 -24.42
C ASP A 50 16.81 -7.45 -23.52
N ALA A 51 16.71 -7.18 -22.22
CA ALA A 51 17.73 -7.53 -21.23
C ALA A 51 17.72 -9.01 -20.83
N ARG A 52 16.73 -9.78 -21.34
CA ARG A 52 16.48 -11.19 -21.03
C ARG A 52 16.36 -11.44 -19.52
N VAL A 53 15.61 -10.58 -18.84
CA VAL A 53 15.29 -10.75 -17.43
C VAL A 53 14.56 -12.08 -17.25
N ASN A 54 14.99 -12.89 -16.30
CA ASN A 54 14.36 -14.19 -16.00
C ASN A 54 13.85 -14.34 -14.57
N TRP A 55 14.10 -13.33 -13.72
CA TRP A 55 13.63 -13.28 -12.35
C TRP A 55 13.19 -11.85 -12.01
N ALA A 56 12.07 -11.67 -11.33
CA ALA A 56 11.65 -10.35 -10.87
C ALA A 56 10.96 -10.44 -9.50
N PHE A 57 11.15 -9.40 -8.69
CA PHE A 57 10.33 -9.13 -7.52
C PHE A 57 9.53 -7.85 -7.77
N LEU A 58 8.20 -7.93 -7.65
CA LEU A 58 7.31 -6.81 -7.89
C LEU A 58 6.22 -6.78 -6.83
N THR A 59 5.60 -5.61 -6.66
CA THR A 59 4.34 -5.54 -5.90
C THR A 59 3.20 -6.15 -6.72
N PRO A 60 2.18 -6.74 -6.07
CA PRO A 60 0.93 -7.12 -6.71
C PRO A 60 0.37 -6.03 -7.65
N THR A 61 0.35 -4.76 -7.23
CA THR A 61 -0.08 -3.64 -8.07
C THR A 61 0.75 -3.50 -9.34
N VAL A 62 2.08 -3.41 -9.24
CA VAL A 62 2.95 -3.24 -10.42
C VAL A 62 2.84 -4.43 -11.37
N SER A 63 2.75 -5.66 -10.83
CA SER A 63 2.54 -6.86 -11.64
C SER A 63 1.21 -6.84 -12.42
N GLY A 64 0.21 -6.13 -11.90
CA GLY A 64 -1.09 -5.91 -12.55
C GLY A 64 -0.96 -5.13 -13.86
N LEU A 65 -0.01 -4.19 -13.93
CA LEU A 65 0.21 -3.31 -15.09
C LEU A 65 0.94 -4.01 -16.26
N ILE A 66 1.66 -5.10 -16.00
CA ILE A 66 2.49 -5.80 -16.99
C ILE A 66 1.68 -6.83 -17.75
N ARG A 67 1.64 -6.81 -19.08
CA ARG A 67 1.05 -7.89 -19.88
C ARG A 67 1.97 -9.10 -19.90
N LYS A 68 1.46 -10.22 -19.42
CA LYS A 68 2.21 -11.47 -19.27
C LYS A 68 2.80 -11.94 -20.60
N GLU A 69 2.07 -11.75 -21.70
CA GLU A 69 2.45 -12.20 -23.04
C GLU A 69 3.66 -11.44 -23.60
N ARG A 70 3.96 -10.26 -23.04
CA ARG A 70 5.08 -9.40 -23.45
C ARG A 70 6.35 -9.60 -22.64
N VAL A 71 6.33 -10.49 -21.64
CA VAL A 71 7.46 -10.75 -20.74
C VAL A 71 7.83 -12.23 -20.71
N GLY A 72 7.83 -12.86 -21.89
CA GLY A 72 8.08 -14.30 -22.06
C GLY A 72 9.49 -14.78 -21.66
N THR A 73 10.42 -13.88 -21.32
CA THR A 73 11.74 -14.21 -20.78
C THR A 73 11.70 -14.51 -19.28
N LEU A 74 10.68 -14.04 -18.55
CA LEU A 74 10.52 -14.31 -17.12
C LEU A 74 10.31 -15.81 -16.88
N ARG A 75 10.96 -16.31 -15.82
CA ARG A 75 10.85 -17.70 -15.36
C ARG A 75 10.40 -17.79 -13.91
N THR A 76 10.73 -16.78 -13.11
CA THR A 76 10.25 -16.66 -11.73
C THR A 76 9.76 -15.24 -11.48
N LEU A 77 8.56 -15.12 -10.90
CA LEU A 77 8.02 -13.86 -10.41
C LEU A 77 7.69 -14.02 -8.93
N VAL A 78 8.32 -13.20 -8.10
CA VAL A 78 7.98 -13.10 -6.68
C VAL A 78 7.11 -11.86 -6.50
N LEU A 79 5.94 -12.02 -5.90
CA LEU A 79 5.08 -10.90 -5.53
C LEU A 79 5.12 -10.70 -4.02
N GLY A 80 5.22 -9.45 -3.57
CA GLY A 80 5.27 -9.12 -2.14
C GLY A 80 5.20 -7.63 -1.88
N GLY A 81 5.33 -7.25 -0.61
CA GLY A 81 5.10 -5.87 -0.17
C GLY A 81 3.62 -5.50 0.01
N GLU A 82 2.70 -6.24 -0.63
CA GLU A 82 1.24 -6.12 -0.48
C GLU A 82 0.61 -7.50 -0.36
N ALA A 83 -0.68 -7.53 0.00
CA ALA A 83 -1.45 -8.77 -0.07
C ALA A 83 -1.60 -9.19 -1.54
N LEU A 84 -1.39 -10.47 -1.81
CA LEU A 84 -1.65 -11.04 -3.11
C LEU A 84 -3.17 -11.03 -3.39
N THR A 85 -3.56 -10.89 -4.66
CA THR A 85 -4.98 -11.00 -5.07
C THR A 85 -5.22 -12.25 -5.91
N LEU A 86 -6.47 -12.70 -5.97
CA LEU A 86 -6.86 -13.78 -6.89
C LEU A 86 -6.57 -13.43 -8.35
N GLY A 87 -6.74 -12.15 -8.73
CA GLY A 87 -6.43 -11.68 -10.08
C GLY A 87 -4.94 -11.83 -10.42
N ASN A 88 -4.03 -11.53 -9.48
CA ASN A 88 -2.60 -11.77 -9.68
C ASN A 88 -2.31 -13.27 -9.87
N ILE A 89 -2.89 -14.13 -9.02
CA ILE A 89 -2.70 -15.59 -9.11
C ILE A 89 -3.18 -16.09 -10.48
N GLN A 90 -4.40 -15.76 -10.88
CA GLN A 90 -4.99 -16.23 -12.15
C GLN A 90 -4.14 -15.78 -13.34
N LYS A 91 -3.79 -14.49 -13.41
CA LYS A 91 -2.95 -13.93 -14.48
C LYS A 91 -1.64 -14.68 -14.64
N TRP A 92 -0.89 -14.82 -13.54
CA TRP A 92 0.49 -15.31 -13.60
C TRP A 92 0.58 -16.84 -13.62
N THR A 93 -0.41 -17.56 -13.09
CA THR A 93 -0.46 -19.05 -13.13
C THR A 93 -1.17 -19.63 -14.37
N ALA A 94 -1.89 -18.82 -15.15
CA ALA A 94 -2.55 -19.29 -16.38
C ALA A 94 -1.55 -19.93 -17.37
N VAL A 95 -1.96 -20.99 -18.05
CA VAL A 95 -1.14 -21.62 -19.10
C VAL A 95 -1.24 -20.77 -20.37
N HIS A 96 -0.13 -20.58 -21.09
CA HIS A 96 -0.17 -19.93 -22.40
C HIS A 96 -1.04 -20.74 -23.38
N GLU A 97 -1.94 -20.06 -24.10
CA GLU A 97 -2.80 -20.66 -25.12
C GLU A 97 -2.03 -21.40 -26.23
N SER A 98 -0.75 -21.06 -26.44
CA SER A 98 0.13 -21.66 -27.43
C SER A 98 0.70 -23.03 -27.05
N GLY A 99 0.35 -23.59 -25.89
CA GLY A 99 0.80 -24.93 -25.44
C GLY A 99 2.29 -25.03 -25.12
N ASN A 100 3.01 -23.89 -25.10
CA ASN A 100 4.44 -23.86 -24.84
C ASN A 100 4.73 -23.96 -23.33
N LYS A 101 5.68 -24.83 -22.97
CA LYS A 101 5.99 -25.30 -21.61
C LYS A 101 6.77 -24.31 -20.72
N ASP A 102 6.93 -23.05 -21.11
CA ASP A 102 7.62 -22.07 -20.25
C ASP A 102 6.67 -21.62 -19.13
N VAL A 103 6.52 -22.50 -18.13
CA VAL A 103 5.74 -22.25 -16.92
C VAL A 103 6.53 -21.28 -16.05
N LEU A 104 6.01 -20.06 -15.92
CA LEU A 104 6.47 -19.08 -14.95
C LEU A 104 6.15 -19.58 -13.53
N GLU A 105 7.15 -19.60 -12.66
CA GLU A 105 6.98 -19.91 -11.24
C GLU A 105 6.58 -18.64 -10.49
N LEU A 106 5.34 -18.59 -10.02
CA LEU A 106 4.83 -17.52 -9.18
C LEU A 106 5.07 -17.84 -7.70
N MET A 107 5.64 -16.89 -6.96
CA MET A 107 5.85 -16.99 -5.52
C MET A 107 5.24 -15.80 -4.79
N ASN A 108 4.85 -15.99 -3.53
CA ASN A 108 4.40 -14.93 -2.63
C ASN A 108 5.46 -14.76 -1.54
N GLY A 109 6.10 -13.60 -1.49
CA GLY A 109 7.13 -13.24 -0.53
C GLY A 109 6.59 -12.27 0.51
N TYR A 110 6.78 -12.61 1.78
CA TYR A 110 6.45 -11.74 2.90
C TYR A 110 7.67 -11.52 3.79
N GLY A 111 7.87 -10.29 4.22
CA GLY A 111 8.78 -9.96 5.31
C GLY A 111 8.72 -8.47 5.63
N PRO A 112 8.91 -8.09 6.90
CA PRO A 112 9.13 -6.71 7.30
C PRO A 112 10.61 -6.32 7.12
N THR A 113 10.88 -5.03 6.95
CA THR A 113 12.24 -4.49 6.83
C THR A 113 13.13 -4.81 8.02
N GLU A 114 12.53 -4.87 9.21
CA GLU A 114 13.19 -5.25 10.45
C GLU A 114 13.68 -6.70 10.49
N CYS A 115 13.35 -7.51 9.47
CA CYS A 115 13.75 -8.90 9.35
C CYS A 115 14.46 -9.21 8.00
N CYS A 116 15.09 -8.21 7.36
CA CYS A 116 15.88 -8.39 6.14
C CYS A 116 15.07 -8.93 4.96
N VAL A 117 14.16 -8.11 4.43
CA VAL A 117 13.40 -8.32 3.18
C VAL A 117 12.33 -9.41 3.26
N PHE A 118 12.70 -10.70 3.38
CA PHE A 118 11.76 -11.81 3.42
C PHE A 118 11.99 -12.72 4.62
N THR A 119 10.89 -13.11 5.24
CA THR A 119 10.85 -14.07 6.34
C THR A 119 9.98 -15.27 6.02
N CYS A 120 9.00 -15.14 5.11
CA CYS A 120 8.13 -16.23 4.68
C CYS A 120 7.97 -16.22 3.17
N VAL A 121 7.94 -17.41 2.55
CA VAL A 121 7.73 -17.55 1.11
C VAL A 121 6.80 -18.72 0.82
N ASN A 122 5.78 -18.46 0.00
CA ASN A 122 4.99 -19.50 -0.66
C ASN A 122 5.53 -19.72 -2.07
N THR A 123 6.25 -20.82 -2.27
CA THR A 123 6.83 -21.18 -3.58
C THR A 123 5.91 -22.03 -4.44
N LYS A 124 4.74 -22.42 -3.93
CA LYS A 124 3.82 -23.36 -4.61
C LYS A 124 2.47 -22.70 -4.84
N ILE A 125 2.47 -21.66 -5.66
CA ILE A 125 1.23 -20.97 -6.04
C ILE A 125 0.60 -21.66 -7.23
N THR A 126 -0.69 -21.96 -7.07
CA THR A 126 -1.56 -22.59 -8.05
C THR A 126 -2.79 -21.71 -8.25
N PRO A 127 -3.61 -21.93 -9.30
CA PRO A 127 -4.84 -21.17 -9.53
C PRO A 127 -5.84 -21.19 -8.36
N VAL A 128 -5.73 -22.18 -7.46
CA VAL A 128 -6.63 -22.36 -6.29
C VAL A 128 -5.96 -21.98 -4.96
N THR A 129 -4.76 -21.40 -5.00
CA THR A 129 -4.05 -20.99 -3.78
C THR A 129 -4.76 -19.82 -3.12
N ASP A 130 -4.91 -19.91 -1.79
CA ASP A 130 -5.40 -18.81 -0.95
C ASP A 130 -4.39 -17.64 -0.98
N PRO A 131 -4.78 -16.42 -1.40
CA PRO A 131 -3.88 -15.28 -1.45
C PRO A 131 -3.30 -14.85 -0.10
N GLN A 132 -3.95 -15.23 1.02
CA GLN A 132 -3.46 -14.97 2.37
C GLN A 132 -2.33 -15.90 2.78
N ASP A 133 -2.09 -16.97 2.04
CA ASP A 133 -1.03 -17.94 2.32
C ASP A 133 0.33 -17.42 1.88
N ILE A 134 1.12 -16.99 2.88
CA ILE A 134 2.49 -16.51 2.72
C ILE A 134 3.52 -17.64 2.85
N GLY A 135 3.06 -18.90 2.96
CA GLY A 135 3.89 -20.09 2.90
C GLY A 135 4.64 -20.36 4.19
N HIS A 136 5.90 -20.76 4.08
CA HIS A 136 6.72 -21.21 5.21
C HIS A 136 7.77 -20.18 5.57
N ALA A 137 8.20 -20.17 6.83
CA ALA A 137 9.33 -19.36 7.27
C ALA A 137 10.63 -19.80 6.55
N VAL A 138 11.43 -18.83 6.11
CA VAL A 138 12.69 -19.05 5.38
C VAL A 138 13.81 -18.25 6.05
N GLY A 139 14.89 -18.91 6.44
CA GLY A 139 16.05 -18.27 7.09
C GLY A 139 15.78 -17.76 8.52
N VAL A 140 14.55 -17.90 9.02
CA VAL A 140 14.09 -17.50 10.35
C VAL A 140 13.11 -18.51 10.92
N SER A 141 12.76 -18.38 12.19
CA SER A 141 11.63 -19.04 12.82
C SER A 141 10.48 -18.06 13.01
N ALA A 142 9.27 -18.47 12.62
CA ALA A 142 8.05 -17.71 12.79
C ALA A 142 7.18 -18.34 13.88
N TRP A 143 6.67 -17.51 14.78
CA TRP A 143 5.83 -17.92 15.91
C TRP A 143 4.57 -17.05 15.97
N ILE A 144 3.47 -17.62 16.46
CA ILE A 144 2.21 -16.87 16.67
C ILE A 144 2.00 -16.70 18.17
N VAL A 145 1.86 -15.46 18.62
CA VAL A 145 1.67 -15.10 20.04
C VAL A 145 0.35 -14.38 20.27
N ASP A 146 -0.10 -14.31 21.52
CA ASP A 146 -1.25 -13.49 21.89
C ASP A 146 -0.95 -12.01 21.58
N PRO A 147 -1.80 -11.31 20.80
CA PRO A 147 -1.61 -9.90 20.47
C PRO A 147 -1.45 -8.96 21.68
N LYS A 148 -2.00 -9.34 22.84
CA LYS A 148 -1.94 -8.56 24.08
C LYS A 148 -0.76 -8.94 24.96
N ASP A 149 -0.20 -10.15 24.78
CA ASP A 149 0.92 -10.65 25.59
C ASP A 149 1.80 -11.61 24.78
N TYR A 150 2.92 -11.09 24.29
CA TYR A 150 3.89 -11.86 23.50
C TYR A 150 4.55 -13.02 24.29
N ASN A 151 4.35 -13.11 25.61
CA ASN A 151 4.81 -14.24 26.42
C ASN A 151 3.86 -15.44 26.36
N ARG A 152 2.75 -15.35 25.63
CA ARG A 152 1.80 -16.44 25.44
C ARG A 152 1.78 -16.85 23.97
N LEU A 153 2.10 -18.11 23.72
CA LEU A 153 1.95 -18.70 22.39
C LEU A 153 0.48 -19.00 22.11
N MET A 154 0.05 -18.74 20.87
CA MET A 154 -1.24 -19.19 20.40
C MET A 154 -1.19 -20.69 20.04
N PRO A 155 -2.27 -21.45 20.27
CA PRO A 155 -2.41 -22.78 19.70
C PRO A 155 -2.29 -22.73 18.16
N LEU A 156 -1.87 -23.83 17.56
CA LEU A 156 -1.87 -23.95 16.10
C LEU A 156 -3.25 -23.62 15.54
N THR A 157 -3.29 -23.04 14.35
CA THR A 157 -4.46 -22.54 13.61
C THR A 157 -5.19 -21.35 14.24
N CYS A 158 -4.97 -21.03 15.51
CA CYS A 158 -5.56 -19.83 16.13
C CYS A 158 -4.84 -18.55 15.65
N PRO A 159 -5.58 -17.50 15.26
CA PRO A 159 -4.98 -16.22 14.91
C PRO A 159 -4.30 -15.54 16.11
N GLY A 160 -3.16 -14.89 15.86
CA GLY A 160 -2.43 -14.07 16.81
C GLY A 160 -1.40 -13.18 16.13
N GLU A 161 -0.55 -12.52 16.90
CA GLU A 161 0.53 -11.71 16.35
C GLU A 161 1.66 -12.59 15.82
N LEU A 162 2.10 -12.34 14.59
CA LEU A 162 3.29 -12.95 14.03
C LEU A 162 4.55 -12.36 14.66
N VAL A 163 5.43 -13.22 15.15
CA VAL A 163 6.72 -12.87 15.74
C VAL A 163 7.83 -13.62 15.04
N ILE A 164 8.91 -12.92 14.71
CA ILE A 164 10.05 -13.46 13.98
C ILE A 164 11.26 -13.59 14.90
N ILE A 165 11.94 -14.73 14.83
CA ILE A 165 13.18 -15.03 15.54
C ILE A 165 14.22 -15.47 14.52
N GLY A 166 15.44 -14.94 14.59
CA GLY A 166 16.55 -15.42 13.78
C GLY A 166 17.64 -14.38 13.55
N LEU A 167 18.62 -14.74 12.73
CA LEU A 167 19.74 -13.86 12.39
C LEU A 167 19.36 -12.69 11.48
N ALA A 168 18.20 -12.77 10.84
CA ALA A 168 17.69 -11.73 9.94
C ALA A 168 17.18 -10.48 10.67
N LEU A 169 17.07 -10.50 12.00
CA LEU A 169 16.58 -9.37 12.78
C LEU A 169 17.51 -8.17 12.69
N ALA A 170 16.93 -7.00 12.44
CA ALA A 170 17.64 -5.73 12.49
C ALA A 170 18.22 -5.47 13.88
N ARG A 171 19.31 -4.70 13.92
CA ARG A 171 19.99 -4.35 15.17
C ARG A 171 19.09 -3.50 16.06
N GLU A 172 18.50 -2.44 15.53
CA GLU A 172 17.68 -1.47 16.25
C GLU A 172 16.99 -0.51 15.28
N TYR A 173 16.08 0.31 15.79
CA TYR A 173 15.71 1.57 15.15
C TYR A 173 16.73 2.65 15.53
N LEU A 174 17.33 3.25 14.51
CA LEU A 174 18.40 4.23 14.70
C LEU A 174 17.93 5.43 15.52
N GLY A 175 18.60 5.71 16.64
CA GLY A 175 18.28 6.85 17.50
C GLY A 175 17.01 6.70 18.34
N ASP A 176 16.32 5.54 18.30
CA ASP A 176 15.08 5.31 19.03
C ASP A 176 15.15 4.02 19.87
N PRO A 177 15.82 4.07 21.05
CA PRO A 177 15.93 2.92 21.94
C PRO A 177 14.58 2.52 22.54
N ALA A 178 13.61 3.45 22.65
CA ALA A 178 12.29 3.16 23.20
C ALA A 178 11.48 2.29 22.24
N LYS A 179 11.36 2.71 20.97
CA LYS A 179 10.70 1.92 19.92
C LYS A 179 11.42 0.59 19.68
N THR A 180 12.75 0.58 19.77
CA THR A 180 13.54 -0.65 19.66
C THR A 180 13.18 -1.65 20.74
N LYS A 181 13.09 -1.23 22.01
CA LYS A 181 12.70 -2.13 23.11
C LYS A 181 11.25 -2.61 23.02
N GLN A 182 10.37 -1.81 22.42
CA GLN A 182 8.96 -2.18 22.23
C GLN A 182 8.78 -3.22 21.11
N ALA A 183 9.51 -3.08 20.00
CA ALA A 183 9.38 -3.97 18.85
C ALA A 183 10.25 -5.24 18.97
N PHE A 184 11.46 -5.12 19.52
CA PHE A 184 12.38 -6.23 19.70
C PHE A 184 12.40 -6.69 21.16
N VAL A 185 11.74 -7.82 21.41
CA VAL A 185 11.46 -8.35 22.75
C VAL A 185 12.20 -9.67 23.00
N TYR A 186 12.17 -10.15 24.24
CA TYR A 186 12.71 -11.45 24.65
C TYR A 186 11.59 -12.27 25.29
N PRO A 187 10.81 -13.04 24.52
CA PRO A 187 9.68 -13.78 25.05
C PRO A 187 10.13 -14.86 26.04
N GLN A 188 9.45 -14.99 27.19
CA GLN A 188 9.86 -15.91 28.26
C GLN A 188 9.85 -17.39 27.82
N TRP A 189 8.91 -17.77 26.94
CA TRP A 189 8.82 -19.12 26.39
C TRP A 189 10.02 -19.50 25.51
N SER A 190 10.82 -18.53 25.04
CA SER A 190 12.01 -18.82 24.24
C SER A 190 13.04 -19.60 25.04
N ARG A 191 13.24 -19.28 26.33
CA ARG A 191 14.19 -20.02 27.18
C ARG A 191 13.76 -21.47 27.38
N SER A 192 12.47 -21.73 27.62
CA SER A 192 11.98 -23.09 27.86
C SER A 192 11.89 -23.93 26.59
N LEU A 193 11.51 -23.34 25.45
CA LEU A 193 11.30 -24.07 24.20
C LEU A 193 12.55 -24.15 23.31
N LEU A 194 13.39 -23.11 23.33
CA LEU A 194 14.59 -22.99 22.48
C LEU A 194 15.89 -23.17 23.27
N GLY A 195 15.82 -23.29 24.59
CA GLY A 195 16.98 -23.49 25.48
C GLY A 195 17.76 -22.21 25.79
N ALA A 196 17.37 -21.06 25.25
CA ALA A 196 18.02 -19.77 25.49
C ALA A 196 17.05 -18.60 25.38
N GLU A 197 17.32 -17.52 26.11
CA GLU A 197 16.62 -16.25 25.89
C GLU A 197 16.93 -15.75 24.49
N THR A 198 15.90 -15.70 23.66
CA THR A 198 16.05 -15.40 22.24
C THR A 198 15.33 -14.10 21.91
N ARG A 199 16.04 -13.22 21.20
CA ARG A 199 15.49 -11.97 20.72
C ARG A 199 14.48 -12.24 19.61
N ALA A 200 13.34 -11.55 19.67
CA ALA A 200 12.24 -11.70 18.73
C ALA A 200 11.72 -10.34 18.28
N TYR A 201 11.34 -10.21 17.01
CA TYR A 201 10.68 -9.02 16.48
C TYR A 201 9.18 -9.21 16.40
N ARG A 202 8.44 -8.30 17.02
CA ARG A 202 6.97 -8.21 16.95
C ARG A 202 6.57 -7.51 15.67
N THR A 203 5.94 -8.23 14.76
CA THR A 203 5.62 -7.67 13.45
C THR A 203 4.46 -6.68 13.49
N GLY A 204 3.52 -6.85 14.43
CA GLY A 204 2.21 -6.19 14.41
C GLY A 204 1.24 -6.76 13.38
N ASP A 205 1.61 -7.82 12.65
CA ASP A 205 0.74 -8.50 11.68
C ASP A 205 -0.05 -9.63 12.36
N LEU A 206 -1.35 -9.70 12.07
CA LEU A 206 -2.24 -10.77 12.51
C LEU A 206 -2.09 -11.96 11.56
N ALA A 207 -1.75 -13.12 12.09
CA ALA A 207 -1.53 -14.34 11.32
C ALA A 207 -1.92 -15.60 12.08
N SER A 208 -2.03 -16.72 11.39
CA SER A 208 -2.08 -18.05 12.01
C SER A 208 -1.12 -19.01 11.33
N CYS A 209 -0.67 -20.01 12.08
CA CYS A 209 0.18 -21.08 11.57
C CYS A 209 -0.62 -22.39 11.52
N GLY A 210 -0.70 -22.98 10.34
CA GLY A 210 -1.32 -24.28 10.11
C GLY A 210 -0.52 -25.43 10.74
N VAL A 211 -1.15 -26.60 10.85
CA VAL A 211 -0.48 -27.83 11.31
C VAL A 211 0.65 -28.29 10.38
N ASP A 212 0.61 -27.86 9.12
CA ASP A 212 1.61 -28.07 8.08
C ASP A 212 2.73 -27.01 8.09
N GLY A 213 2.71 -26.10 9.08
CA GLY A 213 3.68 -25.02 9.22
C GLY A 213 3.47 -23.85 8.25
N ARG A 214 2.41 -23.87 7.42
CA ARG A 214 2.09 -22.75 6.53
C ARG A 214 1.48 -21.60 7.31
N ILE A 215 1.85 -20.38 6.96
CA ILE A 215 1.42 -19.17 7.64
C ILE A 215 0.43 -18.44 6.75
N ARG A 216 -0.71 -18.07 7.34
CA ARG A 216 -1.72 -17.20 6.71
C ARG A 216 -1.72 -15.85 7.39
N ILE A 217 -1.74 -14.78 6.61
CA ILE A 217 -1.77 -13.40 7.08
C ILE A 217 -3.16 -12.78 6.89
N PHE A 218 -3.68 -12.15 7.94
CA PHE A 218 -5.05 -11.62 7.99
C PHE A 218 -5.10 -10.08 8.05
N GLY A 219 -3.96 -9.41 8.27
CA GLY A 219 -3.88 -7.95 8.30
C GLY A 219 -2.99 -7.45 9.44
N ARG A 220 -3.31 -6.26 9.94
CA ARG A 220 -2.58 -5.57 11.01
C ARG A 220 -3.38 -5.59 12.31
N ILE A 221 -2.67 -5.68 13.43
CA ILE A 221 -3.24 -5.47 14.77
C ILE A 221 -3.32 -3.97 15.09
N ASP A 222 -2.37 -3.21 14.55
CA ASP A 222 -2.31 -1.76 14.70
C ASP A 222 -2.91 -1.03 13.48
N THR A 223 -2.68 0.27 13.43
CA THR A 223 -3.30 1.16 12.46
C THR A 223 -2.55 1.28 11.14
N GLN A 224 -1.40 0.63 10.98
CA GLN A 224 -0.57 0.77 9.79
C GLN A 224 -1.26 0.25 8.54
N ILE A 225 -0.95 0.86 7.39
CA ILE A 225 -1.47 0.43 6.09
C ILE A 225 -0.33 0.13 5.13
N LYS A 226 -0.58 -0.79 4.21
CA LYS A 226 0.26 -1.04 3.04
C LYS A 226 -0.44 -0.47 1.81
N LEU A 227 0.23 0.45 1.11
CA LEU A 227 -0.27 1.13 -0.08
C LEU A 227 0.82 1.15 -1.15
N HIS A 228 0.53 0.63 -2.34
CA HIS A 228 1.49 0.51 -3.45
C HIS A 228 2.83 -0.14 -3.03
N GLY A 229 2.76 -1.12 -2.13
CA GLY A 229 3.93 -1.79 -1.54
C GLY A 229 4.68 -1.01 -0.46
N MET A 230 4.22 0.19 -0.10
CA MET A 230 4.82 1.03 0.93
C MET A 230 4.14 0.82 2.27
N ARG A 231 4.93 0.68 3.33
CA ARG A 231 4.45 0.65 4.72
C ARG A 231 4.25 2.09 5.19
N ILE A 232 3.02 2.43 5.53
CA ILE A 232 2.62 3.78 5.94
C ILE A 232 2.04 3.72 7.35
N GLU A 233 2.61 4.54 8.23
CA GLU A 233 2.12 4.75 9.59
C GLU A 233 0.98 5.79 9.54
N THR A 234 -0.28 5.38 9.67
CA THR A 234 -1.40 6.33 9.60
C THR A 234 -1.31 7.42 10.66
N GLY A 235 -0.72 7.11 11.82
CA GLY A 235 -0.46 8.08 12.89
C GLY A 235 0.50 9.21 12.48
N GLU A 236 1.46 8.95 11.58
CA GLU A 236 2.33 10.01 11.03
C GLU A 236 1.52 11.00 10.18
N ILE A 237 0.62 10.47 9.34
CA ILE A 237 -0.29 11.26 8.52
C ILE A 237 -1.26 12.04 9.41
N GLU A 238 -1.87 11.39 10.40
CA GLU A 238 -2.78 12.02 11.39
C GLU A 238 -2.08 13.18 12.11
N ASN A 239 -0.84 12.98 12.58
CA ASN A 239 -0.07 14.02 13.26
C ASN A 239 0.28 15.19 12.32
N ALA A 240 0.66 14.90 11.07
CA ALA A 240 0.93 15.91 10.05
C ALA A 240 -0.33 16.74 9.75
N LEU A 241 -1.48 16.06 9.57
CA LEU A 241 -2.79 16.69 9.34
C LEU A 241 -3.18 17.60 10.50
N ILE A 242 -3.11 17.11 11.75
CA ILE A 242 -3.42 17.90 12.95
C ILE A 242 -2.51 19.15 13.02
N SER A 243 -1.22 18.97 12.77
CA SER A 243 -0.24 20.05 12.86
C SER A 243 -0.37 21.10 11.74
N CYS A 244 -0.87 20.72 10.57
CA CYS A 244 -1.16 21.66 9.49
C CYS A 244 -2.51 22.36 9.73
N ALA A 245 -3.51 21.61 10.20
CA ALA A 245 -4.85 22.12 10.47
C ALA A 245 -4.90 23.08 11.67
N SER A 246 -4.02 22.94 12.66
CA SER A 246 -3.96 23.85 13.81
C SER A 246 -3.69 25.32 13.44
N ALA A 247 -3.12 25.58 12.26
CA ALA A 247 -2.93 26.93 11.73
C ALA A 247 -4.22 27.51 11.10
N MET A 248 -5.24 26.67 10.87
CA MET A 248 -6.46 27.00 10.13
C MET A 248 -7.73 26.87 10.99
N THR A 249 -7.76 25.95 11.96
CA THR A 249 -8.90 25.71 12.86
C THR A 249 -8.43 25.24 14.24
N SER A 250 -9.21 25.56 15.29
CA SER A 250 -8.78 25.39 16.68
C SER A 250 -9.13 24.03 17.30
N ARG A 251 -9.96 23.19 16.66
CA ARG A 251 -10.37 21.87 17.17
C ARG A 251 -10.72 20.90 16.04
N ILE A 252 -9.76 20.06 15.65
CA ILE A 252 -9.96 18.99 14.68
C ILE A 252 -9.45 17.65 15.23
N GLU A 253 -10.26 16.61 15.08
CA GLU A 253 -9.87 15.22 15.29
C GLU A 253 -9.74 14.54 13.92
N VAL A 254 -8.68 13.75 13.74
CA VAL A 254 -8.33 13.14 12.46
C VAL A 254 -8.13 11.64 12.63
N VAL A 255 -8.71 10.85 11.72
CA VAL A 255 -8.42 9.43 11.58
C VAL A 255 -8.05 9.17 10.12
N VAL A 256 -6.93 8.51 9.88
CA VAL A 256 -6.49 8.13 8.53
C VAL A 256 -6.62 6.63 8.35
N ASP A 257 -7.18 6.23 7.21
CA ASP A 257 -7.30 4.83 6.81
C ASP A 257 -7.16 4.69 5.29
N LYS A 258 -7.11 3.45 4.81
CA LYS A 258 -7.22 3.15 3.38
C LYS A 258 -8.65 2.78 3.01
N LEU A 259 -9.13 3.25 1.87
CA LEU A 259 -10.39 2.78 1.28
C LEU A 259 -10.20 2.37 -0.16
N ALA A 260 -10.71 1.18 -0.49
CA ALA A 260 -10.95 0.81 -1.88
C ALA A 260 -12.23 1.50 -2.37
N PRO A 261 -12.25 2.11 -3.57
CA PRO A 261 -13.46 2.63 -4.19
C PRO A 261 -14.53 1.53 -4.32
N SER A 262 -15.79 1.86 -4.06
CA SER A 262 -16.94 0.93 -4.18
C SER A 262 -17.29 0.55 -5.62
N THR A 263 -16.78 1.28 -6.60
CA THR A 263 -16.94 0.99 -8.03
C THR A 263 -15.67 0.36 -8.57
N PRO A 264 -15.72 -0.89 -9.06
CA PRO A 264 -14.64 -1.43 -9.87
C PRO A 264 -14.43 -0.50 -11.06
N GLY A 265 -13.20 -0.04 -11.30
CA GLY A 265 -12.83 0.43 -12.65
C GLY A 265 -13.12 -0.68 -13.68
N GLU A 266 -13.22 -0.34 -14.96
CA GLU A 266 -13.59 -1.29 -16.05
C GLU A 266 -12.73 -2.57 -16.13
N GLU A 267 -11.63 -2.65 -15.40
CA GLU A 267 -10.79 -3.85 -15.27
C GLU A 267 -10.87 -4.57 -13.90
N GLY A 268 -11.88 -4.28 -13.07
CA GLY A 268 -12.02 -4.93 -11.76
C GLY A 268 -10.98 -4.49 -10.73
N ARG A 269 -10.35 -3.31 -10.92
CA ARG A 269 -9.27 -2.81 -10.08
C ARG A 269 -9.82 -2.05 -8.87
N GLU A 270 -9.67 -2.63 -7.68
CA GLU A 270 -9.83 -1.96 -6.38
C GLU A 270 -8.45 -1.46 -5.92
N VAL A 271 -8.07 -0.23 -6.24
CA VAL A 271 -6.83 0.37 -5.73
C VAL A 271 -7.16 1.14 -4.45
N PRO A 272 -6.61 0.75 -3.28
CA PRO A 272 -6.89 1.46 -2.04
C PRO A 272 -6.29 2.87 -2.09
N ASN A 273 -7.05 3.88 -1.67
CA ASN A 273 -6.61 5.27 -1.53
C ASN A 273 -6.47 5.66 -0.06
N ILE A 274 -5.57 6.60 0.28
CA ILE A 274 -5.51 7.18 1.63
C ILE A 274 -6.67 8.15 1.81
N VAL A 275 -7.46 7.94 2.85
CA VAL A 275 -8.59 8.78 3.21
C VAL A 275 -8.42 9.32 4.62
N ALA A 276 -8.66 10.62 4.78
CA ALA A 276 -8.67 11.30 6.07
C ALA A 276 -10.10 11.62 6.49
N PHE A 277 -10.53 11.09 7.63
CA PHE A 277 -11.77 11.46 8.28
C PHE A 277 -11.52 12.62 9.23
N LEU A 278 -12.28 13.69 9.08
CA LEU A 278 -12.16 14.93 9.84
C LEU A 278 -13.41 15.15 10.69
N LYS A 279 -13.22 15.40 11.97
CA LYS A 279 -14.28 15.85 12.87
C LYS A 279 -13.89 17.19 13.48
N PHE A 280 -14.76 18.17 13.33
CA PHE A 280 -14.56 19.50 13.91
C PHE A 280 -15.26 19.58 15.28
N GLY A 281 -14.60 20.23 16.25
CA GLY A 281 -15.06 20.26 17.63
C GLY A 281 -16.40 20.97 17.83
N ASP A 282 -16.61 22.07 17.13
CA ASP A 282 -17.83 22.89 17.20
C ASP A 282 -18.34 23.22 15.79
N SER A 283 -19.64 23.50 15.63
CA SER A 283 -20.24 23.83 14.32
C SER A 283 -19.65 25.09 13.69
N SER A 284 -19.10 26.01 14.49
CA SER A 284 -18.35 27.19 14.03
C SER A 284 -16.94 26.90 13.53
N SER A 285 -16.41 25.70 13.81
CA SER A 285 -15.07 25.25 13.40
C SER A 285 -15.09 24.49 12.08
N ILE A 286 -16.28 24.16 11.56
CA ILE A 286 -16.45 23.55 10.24
C ILE A 286 -16.17 24.63 9.20
N PRO A 287 -15.19 24.43 8.29
CA PRO A 287 -14.91 25.37 7.22
C PRO A 287 -16.15 25.63 6.36
N VAL A 288 -16.37 26.89 5.97
CA VAL A 288 -17.46 27.27 5.05
C VAL A 288 -17.29 26.56 3.70
N ASP A 289 -16.05 26.38 3.26
CA ASP A 289 -15.67 25.57 2.10
C ASP A 289 -14.66 24.50 2.52
N ILE A 290 -15.15 23.29 2.73
CA ILE A 290 -14.34 22.13 3.12
C ILE A 290 -13.41 21.69 1.98
N ALA A 291 -13.77 21.92 0.72
CA ALA A 291 -12.93 21.55 -0.42
C ALA A 291 -11.71 22.48 -0.52
N SER A 292 -11.91 23.79 -0.31
CA SER A 292 -10.79 24.74 -0.18
C SER A 292 -9.89 24.38 1.01
N PHE A 293 -10.49 24.07 2.15
CA PHE A 293 -9.74 23.62 3.34
C PHE A 293 -8.91 22.37 3.07
N ALA A 294 -9.47 21.36 2.40
CA ALA A 294 -8.77 20.12 2.04
C ALA A 294 -7.59 20.38 1.09
N ARG A 295 -7.74 21.26 0.10
CA ARG A 295 -6.66 21.65 -0.82
C ARG A 295 -5.53 22.37 -0.08
N GLU A 296 -5.87 23.34 0.77
CA GLU A 296 -4.86 24.05 1.57
C GLU A 296 -4.13 23.11 2.53
N LEU A 297 -4.86 22.19 3.16
CA LEU A 297 -4.30 21.18 4.06
C LEU A 297 -3.32 20.26 3.32
N SER A 298 -3.72 19.76 2.15
CA SER A 298 -2.88 18.92 1.29
C SER A 298 -1.62 19.65 0.84
N SER A 299 -1.75 20.91 0.40
CA SER A 299 -0.62 21.75 0.01
C SER A 299 0.39 21.91 1.16
N ARG A 300 -0.09 22.19 2.38
CA ARG A 300 0.78 22.31 3.57
C ARG A 300 1.45 20.99 3.95
N MET A 301 0.84 19.85 3.66
CA MET A 301 1.43 18.53 3.93
C MET A 301 2.62 18.20 3.03
N THR A 302 2.66 18.72 1.79
CA THR A 302 3.79 18.48 0.85
C THR A 302 5.15 18.90 1.42
N ALA A 303 5.17 19.86 2.35
CA ALA A 303 6.38 20.31 3.02
C ALA A 303 6.79 19.46 4.24
N ARG A 304 5.97 18.48 4.66
CA ARG A 304 6.15 17.74 5.93
C ARG A 304 6.19 16.23 5.76
N VAL A 305 5.50 15.69 4.77
CA VAL A 305 5.47 14.25 4.47
C VAL A 305 5.66 14.04 2.97
N PRO A 306 6.18 12.87 2.55
CA PRO A 306 6.23 12.50 1.14
C PRO A 306 4.84 12.55 0.48
N THR A 307 4.78 12.90 -0.81
CA THR A 307 3.52 13.06 -1.56
C THR A 307 2.60 11.84 -1.48
N TYR A 308 3.17 10.63 -1.47
CA TYR A 308 2.40 9.38 -1.37
C TYR A 308 1.70 9.16 0.00
N MET A 309 2.05 9.94 1.02
CA MET A 309 1.38 9.91 2.33
C MET A 309 0.23 10.92 2.43
N ILE A 310 0.04 11.78 1.42
CA ILE A 310 -1.00 12.80 1.44
C ILE A 310 -2.35 12.15 1.09
N PRO A 311 -3.39 12.30 1.92
CA PRO A 311 -4.72 11.77 1.61
C PRO A 311 -5.29 12.35 0.32
N SER A 312 -5.87 11.51 -0.53
CA SER A 312 -6.59 11.95 -1.73
C SER A 312 -8.05 12.32 -1.44
N HIS A 313 -8.57 11.93 -0.28
CA HIS A 313 -9.96 12.15 0.12
C HIS A 313 -10.04 12.66 1.56
N PHE A 314 -10.90 13.67 1.77
CA PHE A 314 -11.19 14.24 3.07
C PHE A 314 -12.69 14.10 3.35
N ILE A 315 -13.05 13.41 4.43
CA ILE A 315 -14.44 13.08 4.73
C ILE A 315 -14.80 13.70 6.05
N THR A 316 -15.82 14.56 6.05
CA THR A 316 -16.28 15.16 7.30
C THR A 316 -17.28 14.25 7.99
N ILE A 317 -17.09 14.06 9.29
CA ILE A 317 -17.96 13.24 10.11
C ILE A 317 -18.36 13.97 11.38
N SER A 318 -19.63 13.83 11.77
CA SER A 318 -20.17 14.44 12.99
C SER A 318 -19.66 13.76 14.26
N ARG A 319 -19.38 12.45 14.19
CA ARG A 319 -18.82 11.66 15.29
C ARG A 319 -18.04 10.47 14.78
N PHE A 320 -16.91 10.14 15.42
CA PHE A 320 -16.24 8.87 15.15
C PHE A 320 -17.05 7.71 15.74
N PRO A 321 -17.39 6.68 14.94
CA PRO A 321 -17.96 5.46 15.48
C PRO A 321 -16.92 4.81 16.40
N THR A 322 -17.37 4.28 17.53
CA THR A 322 -16.50 3.62 18.50
C THR A 322 -17.00 2.22 18.79
N THR A 323 -16.05 1.31 18.97
CA THR A 323 -16.29 -0.05 19.47
C THR A 323 -16.76 -0.02 20.92
N THR A 324 -17.28 -1.13 21.44
CA THR A 324 -17.61 -1.28 22.88
C THR A 324 -16.42 -1.04 23.82
N ALA A 325 -15.19 -1.13 23.30
CA ALA A 325 -13.95 -0.83 24.00
C ALA A 325 -13.52 0.65 23.92
N GLY A 326 -14.34 1.54 23.34
CA GLY A 326 -14.07 2.98 23.23
C GLY A 326 -13.03 3.37 22.17
N LYS A 327 -12.53 2.41 21.37
CA LYS A 327 -11.64 2.68 20.23
C LYS A 327 -12.45 3.03 18.97
N VAL A 328 -11.88 3.83 18.07
CA VAL A 328 -12.48 4.11 16.74
C VAL A 328 -12.76 2.80 15.99
N ASP A 329 -13.99 2.65 15.53
CA ASP A 329 -14.43 1.51 14.73
C ASP A 329 -14.20 1.80 13.24
N ARG A 330 -13.03 1.38 12.75
CA ARG A 330 -12.62 1.53 11.34
C ARG A 330 -13.49 0.73 10.37
N THR A 331 -14.06 -0.40 10.82
CA THR A 331 -15.00 -1.18 9.99
C THR A 331 -16.30 -0.41 9.80
N ALA A 332 -16.80 0.23 10.86
CA ALA A 332 -17.95 1.13 10.76
C ALA A 332 -17.65 2.36 9.89
N LEU A 333 -16.46 2.96 9.98
CA LEU A 333 -16.03 4.05 9.10
C LEU A 333 -16.03 3.63 7.61
N SER A 334 -15.49 2.45 7.30
CA SER A 334 -15.48 1.93 5.93
C SER A 334 -16.90 1.68 5.41
N LYS A 335 -17.79 1.12 6.25
CA LYS A 335 -19.20 0.90 5.89
C LYS A 335 -19.96 2.20 5.68
N LEU A 336 -19.70 3.22 6.50
CA LEU A 336 -20.30 4.54 6.35
C LEU A 336 -20.06 5.14 4.95
N ILE A 337 -18.87 4.92 4.38
CA ILE A 337 -18.55 5.35 3.01
C ILE A 337 -19.21 4.45 1.97
N GLN A 338 -19.22 3.13 2.17
CA GLN A 338 -19.90 2.21 1.24
C GLN A 338 -21.41 2.48 1.18
N ASP A 339 -22.01 2.90 2.29
CA ASP A 339 -23.43 3.25 2.40
C ASP A 339 -23.72 4.73 2.06
N SER A 340 -22.71 5.54 1.70
CA SER A 340 -22.88 6.98 1.49
C SER A 340 -23.74 7.33 0.27
N GLU A 341 -23.99 6.39 -0.64
CA GLU A 341 -25.00 6.56 -1.70
C GLU A 341 -26.44 6.65 -1.14
N LYS A 342 -26.67 6.27 0.13
CA LYS A 342 -28.00 6.22 0.76
C LYS A 342 -28.17 7.11 2.00
N SER A 343 -27.10 7.71 2.52
CA SER A 343 -27.13 8.40 3.82
C SER A 343 -26.71 9.86 3.73
N SER A 344 -27.63 10.78 4.01
CA SER A 344 -27.47 12.24 3.97
C SER A 344 -26.59 12.84 5.09
N SER A 345 -25.82 12.01 5.82
CA SER A 345 -25.00 12.42 6.98
C SER A 345 -23.49 12.41 6.72
N ILE A 346 -23.06 12.09 5.50
CA ILE A 346 -21.64 12.00 5.12
C ILE A 346 -21.45 12.84 3.86
N VAL A 347 -20.51 13.79 3.92
CA VAL A 347 -20.08 14.52 2.73
C VAL A 347 -18.65 14.10 2.43
N ILE A 348 -18.49 13.39 1.31
CA ILE A 348 -17.17 13.00 0.79
C ILE A 348 -16.63 14.18 0.01
N HIS A 349 -15.63 14.86 0.56
CA HIS A 349 -14.90 15.89 -0.16
C HIS A 349 -13.66 15.24 -0.73
N GLN A 350 -13.78 14.74 -1.96
CA GLN A 350 -12.57 14.48 -2.72
C GLN A 350 -11.90 15.83 -2.98
N THR A 351 -10.57 15.88 -3.03
CA THR A 351 -9.88 17.06 -3.58
C THR A 351 -10.36 17.40 -5.01
N SER A 352 -10.97 16.42 -5.72
CA SER A 352 -11.64 16.55 -7.03
C SER A 352 -13.08 17.08 -7.00
N SER A 353 -13.82 16.94 -5.90
CA SER A 353 -15.30 16.94 -5.95
C SER A 353 -15.90 18.33 -5.80
N LEU A 354 -15.71 19.16 -6.82
CA LEU A 354 -16.63 20.26 -7.15
C LEU A 354 -16.93 20.37 -8.66
N ARG A 355 -16.32 19.54 -9.52
CA ARG A 355 -16.52 19.68 -10.97
C ARG A 355 -17.19 18.49 -11.68
N LYS A 356 -17.13 17.27 -11.14
CA LYS A 356 -17.75 16.07 -11.78
C LYS A 356 -19.26 16.18 -12.06
N TYR A 357 -20.00 17.06 -11.37
CA TYR A 357 -21.46 17.21 -11.53
C TYR A 357 -21.92 18.63 -11.89
N GLY A 358 -21.02 19.51 -12.36
CA GLY A 358 -21.42 20.82 -12.87
C GLY A 358 -22.04 21.79 -11.86
N THR A 359 -21.90 21.55 -10.55
CA THR A 359 -22.33 22.51 -9.54
C THR A 359 -21.22 23.51 -9.22
N SER A 360 -21.33 24.70 -9.82
CA SER A 360 -20.51 25.85 -9.49
C SER A 360 -20.59 26.16 -7.99
N ALA A 361 -19.57 25.77 -7.23
CA ALA A 361 -19.40 26.29 -5.89
C ALA A 361 -18.93 27.75 -5.98
N SER A 362 -19.77 28.64 -5.46
CA SER A 362 -19.55 30.06 -5.17
C SER A 362 -19.30 30.99 -6.37
N GLY A 363 -20.27 31.90 -6.55
CA GLY A 363 -20.12 33.14 -7.31
C GLY A 363 -19.17 34.10 -6.59
N GLY A 364 -17.87 33.88 -6.76
CA GLY A 364 -16.81 34.87 -6.57
C GLY A 364 -15.95 34.86 -7.83
N ASP A 365 -15.83 36.01 -8.47
CA ASP A 365 -15.08 36.34 -9.70
C ASP A 365 -14.31 35.20 -10.39
N ILE A 366 -14.87 34.78 -11.52
CA ILE A 366 -14.16 34.04 -12.57
C ILE A 366 -13.00 34.93 -13.05
N GLN A 367 -11.78 34.70 -12.59
CA GLN A 367 -10.61 35.35 -13.16
C GLN A 367 -10.21 34.64 -14.46
N ASP A 368 -10.10 35.40 -15.55
CA ASP A 368 -9.72 34.96 -16.90
C ASP A 368 -8.33 34.26 -16.98
N ASN A 369 -7.56 34.24 -15.90
CA ASN A 369 -6.18 33.74 -15.84
C ASN A 369 -6.03 32.21 -15.76
N ASP A 370 -7.11 31.44 -15.60
CA ASP A 370 -7.06 29.98 -15.49
C ASP A 370 -7.37 29.25 -16.82
N ARG A 371 -7.51 30.00 -17.92
CA ARG A 371 -7.75 29.42 -19.25
C ARG A 371 -6.47 28.79 -19.79
N LEU A 372 -6.62 27.62 -20.41
CA LEU A 372 -5.56 26.94 -21.13
C LEU A 372 -5.32 27.73 -22.43
N GLU A 373 -4.10 28.27 -22.59
CA GLU A 373 -3.80 29.25 -23.64
C GLU A 373 -3.13 28.60 -24.86
N SER A 374 -2.43 27.48 -24.66
CA SER A 374 -1.69 26.79 -25.72
C SER A 374 -2.47 25.61 -26.31
N ALA A 375 -2.20 25.30 -27.58
CA ALA A 375 -2.74 24.12 -28.25
C ALA A 375 -2.36 22.81 -27.54
N SER A 376 -1.16 22.75 -26.94
CA SER A 376 -0.70 21.58 -26.18
C SER A 376 -1.47 21.39 -24.87
N GLU A 377 -1.79 22.48 -24.18
CA GLU A 377 -2.62 22.46 -22.96
C GLU A 377 -4.06 22.01 -23.26
N ILE A 378 -4.64 22.43 -24.39
CA ILE A 378 -5.97 21.99 -24.82
C ILE A 378 -5.97 20.49 -25.15
N ILE A 379 -4.93 19.99 -25.82
CA ILE A 379 -4.78 18.55 -26.10
C ILE A 379 -4.64 17.76 -24.79
N LEU A 380 -3.79 18.22 -23.86
CA LEU A 380 -3.61 17.56 -22.57
C LEU A 380 -4.91 17.54 -21.75
N ARG A 381 -5.65 18.64 -21.76
CA ARG A 381 -6.98 18.75 -21.13
C ARG A 381 -7.96 17.73 -21.68
N ASP A 382 -8.02 17.57 -23.01
CA ASP A 382 -8.93 16.62 -23.64
C ASP A 382 -8.56 15.17 -23.30
N LEU A 383 -7.26 14.86 -23.30
CA LEU A 383 -6.75 13.56 -22.86
C LEU A 383 -7.05 13.30 -21.38
N TRP A 384 -6.90 14.31 -20.52
CA TRP A 384 -7.26 14.20 -19.11
C TRP A 384 -8.75 13.98 -18.93
N ALA A 385 -9.60 14.69 -19.67
CA ALA A 385 -11.05 14.50 -19.60
C ALA A 385 -11.47 13.08 -20.00
N GLU A 386 -10.82 12.53 -21.03
CA GLU A 386 -11.03 11.15 -21.48
C GLU A 386 -10.59 10.13 -20.42
N VAL A 387 -9.36 10.25 -19.92
CA VAL A 387 -8.79 9.31 -18.93
C VAL A 387 -9.56 9.37 -17.60
N LEU A 388 -9.92 10.58 -17.15
CA LEU A 388 -10.60 10.82 -15.87
C LEU A 388 -12.13 10.71 -15.95
N ARG A 389 -12.68 10.48 -17.15
CA ARG A 389 -14.12 10.43 -17.44
C ARG A 389 -14.87 11.68 -16.97
N ILE A 390 -14.29 12.85 -17.22
CA ILE A 390 -14.92 14.13 -16.93
C ILE A 390 -15.75 14.50 -18.17
N GLU A 391 -17.08 14.51 -18.05
CA GLU A 391 -18.00 14.73 -19.18
C GLU A 391 -17.79 16.06 -19.90
N ASN A 392 -17.29 17.07 -19.19
CA ASN A 392 -16.99 18.38 -19.77
C ASN A 392 -15.51 18.73 -19.55
N ALA A 393 -14.69 18.59 -20.60
CA ALA A 393 -13.27 18.94 -20.59
C ALA A 393 -13.01 20.41 -20.23
N ASP A 394 -13.97 21.31 -20.51
CA ASP A 394 -13.90 22.72 -20.11
C ASP A 394 -14.06 22.92 -18.59
N LEU A 395 -14.06 21.85 -17.80
CA LEU A 395 -13.92 21.89 -16.36
C LEU A 395 -12.48 21.72 -15.89
N ILE A 396 -11.55 21.34 -16.76
CA ILE A 396 -10.13 21.21 -16.44
C ILE A 396 -9.41 22.54 -16.73
N ARG A 397 -8.57 23.00 -15.80
CA ARG A 397 -7.83 24.27 -15.83
C ARG A 397 -6.33 24.01 -15.76
N SER A 398 -5.53 25.03 -16.10
CA SER A 398 -4.06 24.94 -16.14
C SER A 398 -3.41 24.62 -14.78
N GLN A 399 -4.09 24.94 -13.67
CA GLN A 399 -3.63 24.69 -12.31
C GLN A 399 -4.23 23.41 -11.69
N ASP A 400 -5.03 22.65 -12.44
CA ASP A 400 -5.62 21.43 -11.91
C ASP A 400 -4.57 20.31 -11.86
N ASP A 401 -4.57 19.54 -10.76
CA ASP A 401 -3.70 18.38 -10.57
C ASP A 401 -4.42 17.09 -11.02
N PHE A 402 -3.72 16.26 -11.79
CA PHE A 402 -4.29 15.04 -12.39
C PHE A 402 -4.80 14.06 -11.34
N PHE A 403 -4.01 13.84 -10.28
CA PHE A 403 -4.33 12.91 -9.21
C PHE A 403 -5.45 13.47 -8.33
N ALA A 404 -5.43 14.79 -8.10
CA ALA A 404 -6.50 15.48 -7.40
C ALA A 404 -7.83 15.36 -8.12
N LEU A 405 -7.85 15.22 -9.46
CA LEU A 405 -9.05 15.00 -10.28
C LEU A 405 -9.51 13.52 -10.34
N GLY A 406 -8.81 12.62 -9.67
CA GLY A 406 -9.10 11.18 -9.64
C GLY A 406 -8.30 10.34 -10.62
N GLY A 407 -7.18 10.88 -11.13
CA GLY A 407 -6.21 10.11 -11.89
C GLY A 407 -5.40 9.19 -10.98
N GLU A 408 -5.02 8.02 -11.51
CA GLU A 408 -4.22 7.00 -10.84
C GLU A 408 -2.97 6.64 -11.63
#